data_AF-A0AA51HCA5-F1
#
_entry.id   AF-A0AA51HCA5-F1
#
_cell.length_a   1.000
_cell.length_b   1.000
_cell.length_c   1.000
_cell.angle_alpha   90.00
_cell.angle_beta   90.00
_cell.angle_gamma   90.00
#
_symmetry.space_group_name_H-M   'P 1'
#
loop_
_entity.id
_entity.type
_entity.pdbx_description
1 polymer ?
#
loop_
_entity_poly.entity_id
_entity_poly.type
_entity_poly.pdbx_seq_one_letter_code
_entity_poly.pdbx_strand_id
1 'polypeptide(L)' 'MNGTKNTKHRFIYTDVYKDRVVQLYYGGMKKKDITEEYEVSMYLLNKWIKQYNRDIN' A
#
# COMPACT_ATOMS: atom_id res chain seq x y z
N MET A 1 19.28 8.90 -25.73
CA MET A 1 18.05 8.37 -25.09
C MET A 1 18.38 8.04 -23.65
N ASN A 2 17.89 8.84 -22.69
CA ASN A 2 18.35 8.80 -21.30
C ASN A 2 17.59 7.74 -20.50
N GLY A 3 18.23 6.62 -20.19
CA GLY A 3 17.71 5.57 -19.32
C GLY A 3 18.33 5.63 -17.92
N THR A 4 17.87 6.55 -17.06
CA THR A 4 18.21 6.51 -15.63
C THR A 4 17.32 5.50 -14.92
N LYS A 5 17.68 4.21 -15.03
CA LYS A 5 17.06 3.15 -14.22
C LYS A 5 17.58 3.26 -12.78
N ASN A 6 17.02 4.22 -12.04
CA ASN A 6 17.18 4.30 -10.60
C ASN A 6 16.47 3.07 -10.01
N THR A 7 17.21 1.99 -9.77
CA THR A 7 16.73 0.78 -9.12
C THR A 7 16.45 1.10 -7.66
N LYS A 8 15.34 1.81 -7.45
CA LYS A 8 14.68 2.04 -6.18
C LYS A 8 14.59 0.67 -5.51
N HIS A 9 15.33 0.47 -4.43
CA HIS A 9 15.32 -0.74 -3.64
C HIS A 9 13.85 -1.11 -3.39
N ARG A 10 13.37 -2.15 -4.08
CA ARG A 10 11.95 -2.46 -4.13
C ARG A 10 11.63 -3.15 -2.82
N PHE A 11 11.16 -2.40 -1.83
CA PHE A 11 10.57 -2.97 -0.63
C PHE A 11 9.46 -3.93 -1.09
N ILE A 12 9.68 -5.23 -0.89
CA ILE A 12 8.71 -6.27 -1.30
C ILE A 12 7.75 -6.43 -0.13
N TYR A 13 6.67 -5.65 -0.13
CA TYR A 13 5.53 -5.94 0.73
C TYR A 13 4.87 -7.24 0.24
N THR A 14 4.72 -8.20 1.14
CA THR A 14 4.00 -9.46 0.85
C THR A 14 2.52 -9.16 0.63
N ASP A 15 1.84 -9.98 -0.16
CA ASP A 15 0.42 -9.76 -0.43
C ASP A 15 -0.42 -9.89 0.85
N VAL A 16 -0.07 -10.84 1.73
CA VAL A 16 -0.67 -10.98 3.07
C VAL A 16 -0.55 -9.69 3.89
N TYR A 17 0.60 -9.00 3.82
CA TYR A 17 0.78 -7.74 4.52
C TYR A 17 -0.09 -6.62 3.94
N LYS A 18 -0.14 -6.52 2.60
CA LYS A 18 -0.98 -5.53 1.92
C LYS A 18 -2.46 -5.74 2.28
N ASP A 19 -2.91 -6.99 2.25
CA ASP A 19 -4.28 -7.34 2.61
C ASP A 19 -4.59 -6.94 4.04
N ARG A 20 -3.71 -7.28 5.00
CA ARG A 20 -3.88 -6.88 6.40
C ARG A 20 -4.02 -5.35 6.54
N VAL A 21 -3.15 -4.59 5.90
CA VAL A 21 -3.16 -3.12 5.96
C VAL A 21 -4.44 -2.55 5.34
N VAL A 22 -4.88 -3.09 4.21
CA VAL A 22 -6.11 -2.66 3.54
C VAL A 22 -7.35 -3.04 4.35
N GLN A 23 -7.37 -4.21 5.00
CA GLN A 23 -8.45 -4.64 5.89
C GLN A 23 -8.64 -3.70 7.09
N LEU A 24 -7.56 -3.14 7.65
CA LEU A 24 -7.67 -2.15 8.72
C LEU A 24 -8.41 -0.88 8.26
N TYR A 25 -8.19 -0.47 7.01
CA TYR A 25 -8.91 0.66 6.43
C TYR A 25 -10.41 0.35 6.27
N TYR A 26 -10.77 -0.82 5.73
CA TYR A 26 -12.18 -1.23 5.64
C TYR A 26 -12.83 -1.48 7.00
N GLY A 27 -12.03 -1.84 8.02
CA GLY A 27 -12.45 -1.93 9.41
C GLY A 27 -12.68 -0.58 10.10
N GLY A 28 -12.47 0.54 9.40
CA GLY A 28 -12.77 1.89 9.89
C GLY A 28 -11.59 2.64 10.53
N MET A 29 -10.37 2.08 10.53
CA MET A 29 -9.20 2.85 10.95
C MET A 29 -8.92 3.99 9.97
N LYS A 30 -8.50 5.15 10.51
CA LYS A 30 -8.13 6.29 9.68
C LYS A 30 -6.82 5.99 8.96
N LYS A 31 -6.71 6.48 7.72
CA LYS A 31 -5.50 6.32 6.92
C LYS A 31 -4.25 6.86 7.62
N LYS A 32 -4.35 7.99 8.32
CA LYS A 32 -3.25 8.60 9.08
C LYS A 32 -2.69 7.61 10.12
N ASP A 33 -3.58 7.08 10.96
CA ASP A 33 -3.22 6.14 12.02
C ASP A 33 -2.58 4.87 11.42
N ILE A 34 -3.10 4.36 10.30
CA ILE A 34 -2.51 3.21 9.58
C ILE A 34 -1.11 3.55 9.04
N THR A 35 -0.93 4.72 8.45
CA THR A 35 0.36 5.12 7.87
C THR A 35 1.43 5.36 8.94
N GLU A 36 1.04 5.83 10.12
CA GLU A 36 1.93 6.02 11.27
C GLU A 36 2.31 4.68 11.92
N GLU A 37 1.34 3.83 12.23
CA GLU A 37 1.56 2.55 12.93
C GLU A 37 2.29 1.51 12.07
N TYR A 38 1.98 1.47 10.77
CA TYR A 38 2.51 0.43 9.87
C TYR A 38 3.65 0.94 8.98
N GLU A 39 4.11 2.17 9.17
CA GLU A 39 5.17 2.83 8.38
C GLU A 39 4.93 2.74 6.85
N VAL A 40 3.67 2.72 6.44
CA VAL A 40 3.29 2.69 5.03
C VAL A 40 3.02 4.11 4.57
N SER A 41 3.55 4.50 3.40
CA SER A 41 3.21 5.81 2.84
C SER A 41 1.72 5.90 2.48
N MET A 42 1.11 7.06 2.67
CA MET A 42 -0.27 7.35 2.26
C MET A 42 -0.55 7.00 0.78
N TYR A 43 0.45 7.21 -0.08
CA TYR A 43 0.39 6.85 -1.50
C TYR A 43 0.29 5.33 -1.71
N LEU A 44 1.11 4.54 -1.01
CA LEU A 44 1.08 3.07 -1.08
C LEU A 44 -0.26 2.52 -0.59
N LEU A 45 -0.75 3.01 0.56
CA LEU A 45 -2.05 2.61 1.10
C LEU A 45 -3.18 2.87 0.10
N ASN A 46 -3.23 4.07 -0.48
CA ASN A 46 -4.24 4.41 -1.50
C ASN A 46 -4.12 3.53 -2.76
N LYS A 47 -2.89 3.19 -3.17
CA LYS A 47 -2.67 2.28 -4.30
C LYS A 47 -3.21 0.88 -4.00
N TRP A 48 -2.95 0.34 -2.81
CA TRP A 48 -3.43 -0.99 -2.43
C TRP A 48 -4.95 -1.04 -2.28
N ILE A 49 -5.59 -0.02 -1.70
CA ILE A 49 -7.06 0.08 -1.64
C ILE A 49 -7.67 0.06 -3.05
N LYS A 50 -7.09 0.82 -3.99
CA LYS A 50 -7.56 0.82 -5.39
C LYS A 50 -7.40 -0.54 -6.06
N GLN A 51 -6.28 -1.22 -5.81
CA GLN A 51 -6.02 -2.55 -6.34
C GLN A 51 -7.02 -3.57 -5.77
N TYR A 52 -7.24 -3.56 -4.46
CA TYR A 52 -8.18 -4.43 -3.76
C TYR A 52 -9.62 -4.28 -4.29
N ASN A 53 -10.09 -3.04 -4.50
CA ASN A 53 -11.41 -2.77 -5.10
C ASN A 53 -11.54 -3.27 -6.54
N ARG A 54 -10.44 -3.32 -7.29
CA ARG A 54 -10.41 -3.84 -8.66
C ARG A 54 -10.47 -5.36 -8.67
N ASP A 55 -9.85 -6.01 -7.70
CA ASP A 55 -9.74 -7.48 -7.66
C ASP A 55 -11.00 -8.16 -7.07
N ILE A 56 -11.83 -7.42 -6.31
CA ILE A 56 -13.10 -7.92 -5.74
C ILE A 56 -14.33 -7.70 -6.64
N ASN A 57 -14.25 -6.81 -7.64
CA ASN A 57 -15.30 -6.64 -8.67
C ASN A 57 -14.98 -7.45 -9.92
#